data_AF-A0A146KAE9-F1
#
_entry.id   AF-A0A146KAE9-F1
#
_cell.length_a   1.000
_cell.length_b   1.000
_cell.length_c   1.000
_cell.angle_alpha   90.00
_cell.angle_beta   90.00
_cell.angle_gamma   90.00
#
_symmetry.space_group_name_H-M   'P 1'
#
loop_
_entity.id
_entity.type
_entity.pdbx_description
1 polymer ?
#
loop_
_entity_poly.entity_id
_entity_poly.type
_entity_poly.pdbx_seq_one_letter_code
_entity_poly.pdbx_strand_id
1 'polypeptide(L)'
;TKQNIQYQIINTDQQVEKEDIIIISNRNLIQNCNSPFCYRLIPKDTQVLENFIKEPRIFVSACIMGKNCRYDGKTKQQAIKHLIPFTTYQIIQFCPEAEKLPTPRPAATIIIENSVKKVIQISTQLDVTNEFLLGANKALEICNNQGIIYAFLKKGSPSCGVMQTNIDGQRVSGSGFTTQLLSDNGII
;
A
#
# COMPACT_ATOMS: atom_id res chain seq x y z
N THR A 1 -7.95 19.08 17.85
CA THR A 1 -9.02 19.71 17.04
C THR A 1 -8.76 19.37 15.59
N LYS A 2 -9.58 18.53 14.95
CA LYS A 2 -9.38 18.15 13.54
C LYS A 2 -9.72 19.37 12.67
N GLN A 3 -8.71 20.06 12.14
CA GLN A 3 -8.94 21.08 11.13
C GLN A 3 -9.38 20.38 9.85
N ASN A 4 -10.60 20.68 9.40
CA ASN A 4 -11.08 20.28 8.08
C ASN A 4 -10.29 21.09 7.05
N ILE A 5 -9.27 20.47 6.47
CA ILE A 5 -8.49 21.05 5.40
C ILE A 5 -9.40 21.12 4.16
N GLN A 6 -9.61 22.32 3.62
CA GLN A 6 -10.24 22.49 2.31
C GLN A 6 -9.18 22.37 1.22
N TYR A 7 -9.44 21.51 0.24
CA TYR A 7 -8.55 21.25 -0.88
C TYR A 7 -9.22 21.75 -2.18
N GLN A 8 -8.41 22.27 -3.12
CA GLN A 8 -8.87 22.63 -4.46
C GLN A 8 -8.21 21.71 -5.50
N ILE A 9 -9.05 21.17 -6.38
CA ILE A 9 -8.62 20.34 -7.51
C ILE A 9 -8.46 21.27 -8.71
N ILE A 10 -7.28 21.27 -9.33
CA ILE A 10 -7.01 22.13 -10.49
C ILE A 10 -6.71 21.24 -11.70
N ASN A 11 -7.47 21.46 -12.78
CA ASN A 11 -7.15 20.91 -14.10
C ASN A 11 -6.06 21.77 -14.73
N THR A 12 -5.19 21.12 -15.50
CA THR A 12 -3.93 21.63 -16.08
C THR A 12 -4.04 22.87 -16.97
N ASP A 13 -5.26 23.38 -17.22
CA ASP A 13 -5.52 24.56 -18.04
C ASP A 13 -5.65 25.85 -17.21
N GLN A 14 -5.60 25.79 -15.88
CA GLN A 14 -5.58 26.98 -15.03
C GLN A 14 -4.13 27.40 -14.71
N GLN A 15 -3.85 28.69 -14.84
CA GLN A 15 -2.54 29.27 -14.54
C GLN A 15 -2.25 29.13 -13.04
N VAL A 16 -1.22 28.36 -12.72
CA VAL A 16 -0.66 28.22 -11.37
C VAL A 16 0.28 29.41 -11.14
N GLU A 17 0.16 30.11 -10.00
CA GLU A 17 1.02 31.26 -9.72
C GLU A 17 2.45 30.80 -9.37
N LYS A 18 3.42 31.68 -9.59
CA LYS A 18 4.86 31.38 -9.57
C LYS A 18 5.40 30.91 -8.21
N GLU A 19 4.61 30.99 -7.15
CA GLU A 19 4.96 30.63 -5.76
C GLU A 19 4.22 29.38 -5.22
N ASP A 20 3.39 28.72 -6.04
CA ASP A 20 2.64 27.55 -5.59
C ASP A 20 3.51 26.28 -5.56
N ILE A 21 3.47 25.56 -4.43
CA ILE A 21 4.10 24.23 -4.33
C ILE A 21 3.15 23.21 -4.95
N ILE A 22 3.53 22.71 -6.12
CA ILE A 22 2.80 21.65 -6.83
C ILE A 22 3.24 20.30 -6.26
N ILE A 23 2.41 19.66 -5.41
CA ILE A 23 2.60 18.25 -5.08
C ILE A 23 1.86 17.41 -6.10
N ILE A 24 2.61 16.58 -6.83
CA ILE A 24 2.06 15.54 -7.70
C ILE A 24 1.53 14.44 -6.79
N SER A 25 0.21 14.39 -6.62
CA SER A 25 -0.47 13.36 -5.84
C SER A 25 -1.36 12.54 -6.77
N ASN A 26 -1.50 11.27 -6.45
CA ASN A 26 -2.17 10.28 -7.27
C ASN A 26 -3.59 10.69 -7.72
N ARG A 27 -3.90 10.35 -8.97
CA ARG A 27 -5.19 10.49 -9.65
C ARG A 27 -6.39 10.02 -8.84
N ASN A 28 -6.26 8.96 -8.04
CA ASN A 28 -7.39 8.36 -7.31
C ASN A 28 -7.72 9.06 -5.98
N LEU A 29 -6.87 9.99 -5.52
CA LEU A 29 -7.15 10.85 -4.37
C LEU A 29 -7.88 12.15 -4.78
N ILE A 30 -8.17 12.33 -6.06
CA ILE A 30 -8.70 13.56 -6.65
C ILE A 30 -9.94 13.21 -7.48
N GLN A 31 -11.13 13.34 -6.88
CA GLN A 31 -12.39 13.11 -7.61
C GLN A 31 -12.51 14.10 -8.79
N ASN A 32 -12.86 13.61 -9.97
CA ASN A 32 -13.07 14.36 -11.23
C ASN A 32 -11.84 14.87 -12.01
N CYS A 33 -10.64 14.28 -11.82
CA CYS A 33 -9.48 14.61 -12.66
C CYS A 33 -9.38 13.72 -13.93
N ASN A 34 -9.57 14.33 -15.11
CA ASN A 34 -9.49 13.67 -16.41
C ASN A 34 -8.11 13.79 -17.10
N SER A 35 -7.12 14.40 -16.44
CA SER A 35 -5.76 14.56 -16.96
C SER A 35 -4.87 13.33 -16.64
N PRO A 36 -3.90 12.96 -17.51
CA PRO A 36 -2.88 11.97 -17.17
C PRO A 36 -1.94 12.43 -16.04
N PHE A 37 -1.91 13.73 -15.75
CA PHE A 37 -1.21 14.31 -14.62
C PHE A 37 -2.20 15.11 -13.77
N CYS A 38 -2.50 14.61 -12.58
CA CYS A 38 -3.34 15.30 -11.61
C CYS A 38 -2.45 15.91 -10.53
N TYR A 39 -2.66 17.19 -10.24
CA TYR A 39 -1.88 17.95 -9.28
C TYR A 39 -2.79 18.38 -8.12
N ARG A 40 -2.27 18.33 -6.89
CA ARG A 40 -2.93 18.98 -5.75
C ARG A 40 -2.16 20.27 -5.45
N LEU A 41 -2.86 21.41 -5.47
CA LEU A 41 -2.35 22.58 -4.79
C LEU A 41 -2.65 22.41 -3.30
N ILE A 42 -1.61 22.40 -2.48
CA ILE A 42 -1.75 22.50 -1.03
C ILE A 42 -1.77 23.99 -0.72
N PRO A 43 -2.80 24.52 -0.02
CA PRO A 43 -2.79 25.90 0.44
C PRO A 43 -1.50 26.18 1.21
N LYS A 44 -1.02 27.43 1.18
CA LYS A 44 0.23 27.94 1.77
C LYS A 44 0.43 27.66 3.28
N ASP A 45 -0.46 26.90 3.92
CA ASP A 45 -0.31 26.43 5.29
C ASP A 45 0.86 25.42 5.38
N THR A 46 2.03 25.99 5.65
CA THR A 46 3.36 25.38 5.64
C THR A 46 3.49 24.20 6.60
N GLN A 47 2.64 24.07 7.62
CA GLN A 47 2.79 23.04 8.66
C GLN A 47 2.58 21.61 8.14
N VAL A 48 1.67 21.39 7.17
CA VAL A 48 1.39 20.05 6.61
C VAL A 48 2.49 19.61 5.64
N LEU A 49 2.97 20.55 4.81
CA LEU A 49 4.11 20.38 3.93
C LEU A 49 5.40 20.15 4.72
N GLU A 50 5.62 20.93 5.78
CA GLU A 50 6.73 20.72 6.71
C GLU A 50 6.66 19.34 7.34
N ASN A 51 5.51 18.87 7.83
CA ASN A 51 5.41 17.53 8.41
C ASN A 51 5.66 16.40 7.39
N PHE A 52 5.25 16.57 6.13
CA PHE A 52 5.53 15.64 5.04
C PHE A 52 7.02 15.59 4.68
N ILE A 53 7.69 16.75 4.70
CA ILE A 53 9.11 16.90 4.37
C ILE A 53 10.03 16.52 5.56
N LYS A 54 9.58 16.75 6.80
CA LYS A 54 10.41 16.67 8.01
C LYS A 54 10.51 15.26 8.59
N GLU A 55 9.52 14.40 8.35
CA GLU A 55 9.53 13.00 8.81
C GLU A 55 9.00 12.05 7.72
N PRO A 56 9.82 11.75 6.69
CA PRO A 56 9.39 10.87 5.62
C PRO A 56 9.13 9.46 6.17
N ARG A 57 8.03 8.82 5.72
CA ARG A 57 7.62 7.49 6.18
C ARG A 57 7.49 6.52 5.01
N ILE A 58 7.87 5.26 5.25
CA ILE A 58 7.75 4.18 4.26
C ILE A 58 7.03 2.99 4.87
N PHE A 59 6.06 2.46 4.13
CA PHE A 59 5.37 1.23 4.52
C PHE A 59 6.22 0.02 4.13
N VAL A 60 6.41 -0.94 5.03
CA VAL A 60 7.20 -2.14 4.73
C VAL A 60 6.48 -3.40 5.20
N SER A 61 6.44 -4.44 4.36
CA SER A 61 5.94 -5.76 4.80
C SER A 61 6.73 -6.26 6.01
N ALA A 62 6.07 -6.50 7.14
CA ALA A 62 6.73 -6.81 8.41
C ALA A 62 7.66 -8.04 8.36
N CYS A 63 7.36 -9.03 7.50
CA CYS A 63 8.22 -10.21 7.32
C CYS A 63 9.58 -9.90 6.68
N ILE A 64 9.72 -8.77 5.98
CA ILE A 64 10.99 -8.26 5.44
C ILE A 64 11.84 -7.68 6.58
N MET A 65 11.17 -7.09 7.59
CA MET A 65 11.77 -6.47 8.77
C MET A 65 12.08 -7.45 9.90
N GLY A 66 12.05 -8.77 9.63
CA GLY A 66 12.40 -9.77 10.63
C GLY A 66 11.22 -10.29 11.46
N LYS A 67 10.00 -9.77 11.31
CA LYS A 67 8.85 -10.26 12.09
C LYS A 67 8.40 -11.66 11.65
N ASN A 68 8.12 -12.52 12.62
CA ASN A 68 7.59 -13.87 12.43
C ASN A 68 6.08 -13.82 12.16
N CYS A 69 5.69 -13.29 11.00
CA CYS A 69 4.28 -13.10 10.61
C CYS A 69 3.91 -13.84 9.31
N ARG A 70 4.82 -14.65 8.76
CA ARG A 70 4.54 -15.48 7.57
C ARG A 70 3.63 -16.64 7.94
N TYR A 71 2.99 -17.23 6.92
CA TYR A 71 2.14 -18.41 7.08
C TYR A 71 2.84 -19.57 7.81
N ASP A 72 4.14 -19.77 7.56
CA ASP A 72 4.97 -20.81 8.17
C ASP A 72 5.55 -20.44 9.54
N GLY A 73 5.12 -19.31 10.14
CA GLY A 73 5.65 -18.81 11.41
C GLY A 73 7.10 -18.30 11.34
N LYS A 74 7.70 -18.30 10.15
CA LYS A 74 9.09 -17.87 9.94
C LYS A 74 9.15 -16.40 9.54
N THR A 75 10.38 -15.91 9.43
CA THR A 75 10.68 -14.61 8.84
C THR A 75 11.39 -14.77 7.50
N LYS A 76 11.51 -13.68 6.74
CA LYS A 76 12.37 -13.62 5.55
C LYS A 76 13.12 -12.29 5.54
N GLN A 77 14.09 -12.17 6.45
CA GLN A 77 15.01 -11.04 6.53
C GLN A 77 15.99 -11.07 5.34
N GLN A 78 15.51 -10.71 4.15
CA GLN A 78 16.30 -10.79 2.92
C GLN A 78 16.35 -9.48 2.13
N ALA A 79 15.77 -8.38 2.63
CA ALA A 79 15.69 -7.15 1.84
C ALA A 79 15.98 -5.84 2.59
N ILE A 80 16.58 -5.89 3.79
CA ILE A 80 17.01 -4.67 4.50
C ILE A 80 17.98 -3.83 3.64
N LYS A 81 18.86 -4.47 2.85
CA LYS A 81 19.75 -3.76 1.92
C LYS A 81 19.03 -2.90 0.86
N HIS A 82 17.79 -3.24 0.51
CA HIS A 82 17.01 -2.47 -0.45
C HIS A 82 16.32 -1.26 0.21
N LEU A 83 16.35 -1.17 1.53
CA LEU A 83 15.88 -0.02 2.31
C LEU A 83 16.99 1.02 2.55
N ILE A 84 18.22 0.78 2.10
CA ILE A 84 19.36 1.73 2.24
C ILE A 84 19.03 3.13 1.70
N PRO A 85 18.33 3.30 0.55
CA PRO A 85 17.93 4.64 0.09
C PRO A 85 16.92 5.35 1.02
N PHE A 86 16.28 4.61 1.93
CA PHE A 86 15.24 5.08 2.83
C PHE A 86 15.71 5.14 4.29
N THR A 87 17.02 5.26 4.54
CA THR A 87 17.59 5.30 5.91
C THR A 87 17.12 6.50 6.73
N THR A 88 16.72 7.59 6.07
CA THR A 88 16.12 8.76 6.71
C THR A 88 14.62 8.63 6.92
N TYR A 89 13.99 7.57 6.38
CA TYR A 89 12.56 7.35 6.50
C TYR A 89 12.26 6.56 7.76
N GLN A 90 11.20 6.97 8.46
CA GLN A 90 10.61 6.15 9.51
C GLN A 90 9.91 4.94 8.86
N ILE A 91 10.34 3.74 9.23
CA ILE A 91 9.78 2.49 8.71
C ILE A 91 8.51 2.13 9.49
N ILE A 92 7.41 2.02 8.75
CA ILE A 92 6.11 1.60 9.25
C ILE A 92 5.87 0.16 8.79
N GLN A 93 6.10 -0.78 9.70
CA GLN A 93 6.00 -2.21 9.40
C GLN A 93 4.57 -2.74 9.64
N PHE A 94 4.04 -3.48 8.69
CA PHE A 94 2.72 -4.10 8.82
C PHE A 94 2.64 -5.42 8.04
N CYS A 95 1.82 -6.36 8.51
CA CYS A 95 1.50 -7.59 7.78
C CYS A 95 -0.01 -7.66 7.57
N PRO A 96 -0.49 -7.45 6.33
CA PRO A 96 -1.92 -7.46 6.04
C PRO A 96 -2.59 -8.78 6.45
N GLU A 97 -1.96 -9.91 6.18
CA GLU A 97 -2.52 -11.22 6.53
C GLU A 97 -2.63 -11.42 8.05
N ALA A 98 -1.61 -11.03 8.82
CA ALA A 98 -1.57 -11.23 10.27
C ALA A 98 -2.48 -10.26 11.04
N GLU A 99 -3.12 -9.31 10.36
CA GLU A 99 -4.17 -8.46 10.94
C GLU A 99 -5.42 -9.27 11.31
N LYS A 100 -5.74 -10.30 10.51
CA LYS A 100 -6.95 -11.13 10.71
C LYS A 100 -6.68 -12.62 10.78
N LEU A 101 -5.54 -13.09 10.30
CA LEU A 101 -5.18 -14.50 10.32
C LEU A 101 -4.11 -14.79 11.37
N PRO A 102 -4.11 -15.99 11.98
CA PRO A 102 -3.09 -16.38 12.94
C PRO A 102 -1.72 -16.51 12.29
N THR A 103 -0.70 -16.65 13.15
CA THR A 103 0.64 -17.09 12.74
C THR A 103 1.11 -18.21 13.67
N PRO A 104 1.41 -19.43 13.16
CA PRO A 104 1.31 -19.84 11.76
C PRO A 104 -0.16 -19.94 11.26
N ARG A 105 -0.33 -20.07 9.95
CA ARG A 105 -1.61 -20.30 9.27
C ARG A 105 -1.41 -21.18 8.03
N PRO A 106 -2.45 -21.87 7.54
CA PRO A 106 -2.39 -22.54 6.24
C PRO A 106 -1.91 -21.61 5.13
N ALA A 107 -1.10 -22.14 4.22
CA ALA A 107 -0.75 -21.42 2.99
C ALA A 107 -2.03 -21.15 2.19
N ALA A 108 -2.11 -19.98 1.57
CA ALA A 108 -3.25 -19.60 0.74
C ALA A 108 -2.80 -19.25 -0.68
N THR A 109 -3.70 -19.40 -1.63
CA THR A 109 -3.52 -19.06 -3.05
C THR A 109 -4.68 -18.22 -3.54
N ILE A 110 -4.44 -17.37 -4.52
CA ILE A 110 -5.53 -16.67 -5.22
C ILE A 110 -6.16 -17.67 -6.18
N ILE A 111 -7.49 -17.67 -6.28
CA ILE A 111 -8.21 -18.34 -7.37
C ILE A 111 -9.05 -17.30 -8.11
N ILE A 112 -9.37 -17.56 -9.37
CA ILE A 112 -10.29 -16.72 -10.15
C ILE A 112 -11.51 -17.56 -10.50
N GLU A 113 -12.66 -17.21 -9.93
CA GLU A 113 -13.93 -17.90 -10.16
C GLU A 113 -14.96 -16.87 -10.62
N ASN A 114 -15.60 -17.10 -11.76
CA ASN A 114 -16.58 -16.17 -12.34
C ASN A 114 -16.06 -14.72 -12.44
N SER A 115 -14.80 -14.57 -12.84
CA SER A 115 -14.09 -13.27 -12.91
C SER A 115 -13.89 -12.56 -11.56
N VAL A 116 -14.15 -13.23 -10.43
CA VAL A 116 -13.91 -12.73 -9.08
C VAL A 116 -12.65 -13.36 -8.52
N LYS A 117 -11.72 -12.54 -8.02
CA LYS A 117 -10.55 -13.02 -7.27
C LYS A 117 -10.97 -13.41 -5.86
N LYS A 118 -10.64 -14.63 -5.46
CA LYS A 118 -10.77 -15.13 -4.09
C LYS A 118 -9.42 -15.60 -3.57
N VAL A 119 -9.32 -15.78 -2.26
CA VAL A 119 -8.14 -16.36 -1.60
C VAL A 119 -8.55 -17.60 -0.83
N ILE A 120 -8.03 -18.75 -1.24
CA ILE A 120 -8.36 -20.04 -0.64
C ILE A 120 -7.13 -20.62 0.07
N GLN A 121 -7.34 -21.10 1.28
CA GLN A 121 -6.34 -21.89 2.00
C GLN A 121 -6.15 -23.25 1.34
N ILE A 122 -4.90 -23.60 1.00
CA ILE A 122 -4.57 -24.79 0.20
C ILE A 122 -4.94 -26.09 0.93
N SER A 123 -4.63 -26.20 2.22
CA SER A 123 -4.83 -27.45 2.96
C SER A 123 -6.25 -27.64 3.47
N THR A 124 -6.95 -26.56 3.80
CA THR A 124 -8.28 -26.59 4.43
C THR A 124 -9.41 -26.28 3.44
N GLN A 125 -9.07 -25.74 2.26
CA GLN A 125 -10.02 -25.23 1.27
C GLN A 125 -10.94 -24.12 1.79
N LEU A 126 -10.59 -23.48 2.91
CA LEU A 126 -11.34 -22.37 3.46
C LEU A 126 -11.13 -21.10 2.62
N ASP A 127 -12.22 -20.43 2.29
CA ASP A 127 -12.21 -19.10 1.71
C ASP A 127 -11.87 -18.06 2.79
N VAL A 128 -10.72 -17.40 2.62
CA VAL A 128 -10.20 -16.36 3.52
C VAL A 128 -10.10 -15.01 2.82
N THR A 129 -10.90 -14.79 1.77
CA THR A 129 -10.86 -13.56 0.98
C THR A 129 -11.14 -12.32 1.83
N ASN A 130 -12.08 -12.43 2.78
CA ASN A 130 -12.47 -11.31 3.64
C ASN A 130 -11.31 -10.87 4.56
N GLU A 131 -10.56 -11.80 5.12
CA GLU A 131 -9.42 -11.52 5.98
C GLU A 131 -8.30 -10.80 5.22
N PHE A 132 -8.05 -11.21 3.97
CA PHE A 132 -7.10 -10.54 3.08
C PHE A 132 -7.56 -9.12 2.71
N LEU A 133 -8.85 -8.93 2.41
CA LEU A 133 -9.43 -7.62 2.12
C LEU A 133 -9.38 -6.69 3.33
N LEU A 134 -9.72 -7.17 4.53
CA LEU A 134 -9.63 -6.40 5.77
C LEU A 134 -8.20 -5.99 6.07
N GLY A 135 -7.24 -6.90 5.89
CA GLY A 135 -5.81 -6.61 6.01
C GLY A 135 -5.33 -5.55 5.01
N ALA A 136 -5.76 -5.64 3.75
CA ALA A 136 -5.44 -4.66 2.72
C ALA A 136 -6.00 -3.28 3.06
N ASN A 137 -7.27 -3.20 3.47
CA ASN A 137 -7.90 -1.94 3.89
C ASN A 137 -7.19 -1.32 5.10
N LYS A 138 -6.75 -2.14 6.07
CA LYS A 138 -5.98 -1.65 7.21
C LYS A 138 -4.62 -1.08 6.78
N ALA A 139 -3.95 -1.71 5.81
CA ALA A 139 -2.71 -1.20 5.24
C ALA A 139 -2.91 0.17 4.57
N LEU A 140 -4.00 0.33 3.80
CA LEU A 140 -4.34 1.61 3.18
C LEU A 140 -4.67 2.68 4.23
N GLU A 141 -5.43 2.33 5.27
CA GLU A 141 -5.74 3.23 6.39
C GLU A 141 -4.45 3.73 7.07
N ILE A 142 -3.49 2.84 7.33
CA ILE A 142 -2.19 3.20 7.89
C ILE A 142 -1.46 4.19 6.97
N CYS A 143 -1.43 3.93 5.67
CA CYS A 143 -0.73 4.80 4.73
C CYS A 143 -1.37 6.18 4.66
N ASN A 144 -2.70 6.25 4.60
CA ASN A 144 -3.45 7.51 4.56
C ASN A 144 -3.26 8.33 5.84
N ASN A 145 -3.39 7.69 7.01
CA ASN A 145 -3.27 8.35 8.31
C ASN A 145 -1.85 8.86 8.58
N GLN A 146 -0.83 8.26 7.96
CA GLN A 146 0.58 8.59 8.18
C GLN A 146 1.23 9.31 6.99
N GLY A 147 0.47 9.65 5.94
CA GLY A 147 0.98 10.33 4.75
C GLY A 147 2.02 9.53 3.98
N ILE A 148 1.93 8.20 3.99
CA ILE A 148 2.89 7.31 3.31
C ILE A 148 2.53 7.20 1.82
N ILE A 149 3.53 7.41 0.96
CA ILE A 149 3.39 7.29 -0.50
C ILE A 149 4.25 6.19 -1.12
N TYR A 150 5.13 5.55 -0.34
CA TYR A 150 6.00 4.45 -0.79
C TYR A 150 5.75 3.19 0.03
N ALA A 151 5.68 2.03 -0.63
CA ALA A 151 5.51 0.73 0.02
C ALA A 151 6.51 -0.31 -0.48
N PHE A 152 7.33 -0.84 0.44
CA PHE A 152 8.23 -1.95 0.18
C PHE A 152 7.58 -3.28 0.56
N LEU A 153 7.01 -3.96 -0.44
CA LEU A 153 6.18 -5.14 -0.25
C LEU A 153 6.87 -6.46 -0.62
N LYS A 154 6.46 -7.54 0.05
CA LYS A 154 7.03 -8.87 -0.16
C LYS A 154 6.51 -9.53 -1.46
N LYS A 155 7.38 -9.65 -2.47
CA LYS A 155 7.13 -10.36 -3.74
C LYS A 155 6.46 -11.75 -3.56
N GLY A 156 5.51 -12.09 -4.44
CA GLY A 156 4.94 -13.42 -4.60
C GLY A 156 3.90 -13.87 -3.56
N SER A 157 3.52 -13.02 -2.60
CA SER A 157 2.42 -13.31 -1.65
C SER A 157 1.06 -12.98 -2.28
N PRO A 158 -0.01 -13.75 -1.98
CA PRO A 158 -1.39 -13.38 -2.34
C PRO A 158 -1.81 -11.99 -1.85
N SER A 159 -1.19 -11.48 -0.77
CA SER A 159 -1.44 -10.13 -0.24
C SER A 159 -0.46 -9.10 -0.79
N CYS A 160 0.85 -9.34 -0.63
CA CYS A 160 1.90 -8.34 -0.86
C CYS A 160 2.67 -8.51 -2.18
N GLY A 161 2.28 -9.46 -3.04
CA GLY A 161 2.98 -9.73 -4.29
C GLY A 161 3.03 -8.49 -5.19
N VAL A 162 4.23 -8.08 -5.58
CA VAL A 162 4.49 -7.00 -6.54
C VAL A 162 4.98 -7.62 -7.84
N MET A 163 4.33 -7.27 -8.96
CA MET A 163 4.52 -7.82 -10.31
C MET A 163 4.28 -9.32 -10.48
N GLN A 164 4.43 -10.11 -9.42
CA GLN A 164 4.11 -11.52 -9.38
C GLN A 164 3.37 -11.87 -8.10
N THR A 165 2.34 -12.71 -8.24
CA THR A 165 1.54 -13.27 -7.15
C THR A 165 1.33 -14.78 -7.38
N ASN A 166 0.68 -15.45 -6.43
CA ASN A 166 0.35 -16.86 -6.52
C ASN A 166 -1.12 -17.04 -6.90
N ILE A 167 -1.39 -17.60 -8.07
CA ILE A 167 -2.73 -17.98 -8.53
C ILE A 167 -2.73 -19.49 -8.78
N ASP A 168 -3.70 -20.21 -8.22
CA ASP A 168 -3.85 -21.67 -8.33
C ASP A 168 -2.55 -22.44 -8.03
N GLY A 169 -1.83 -22.00 -6.99
CA GLY A 169 -0.54 -22.56 -6.60
C GLY A 169 0.64 -22.16 -7.49
N GLN A 170 0.42 -21.50 -8.63
CA GLN A 170 1.44 -21.10 -9.59
C GLN A 170 1.85 -19.63 -9.44
N ARG A 171 3.12 -19.31 -9.74
CA ARG A 171 3.57 -17.91 -9.79
C ARG A 171 3.25 -17.32 -11.15
N VAL A 172 2.43 -16.27 -11.16
CA VAL A 172 1.99 -15.59 -12.38
C VAL A 172 2.24 -14.09 -12.26
N SER A 173 2.23 -13.40 -13.40
CA SER A 173 2.27 -11.94 -13.44
C SER A 173 1.01 -11.37 -12.79
N GLY A 174 1.18 -10.37 -11.92
CA GLY A 174 0.08 -9.71 -11.23
C GLY A 174 0.41 -9.28 -9.81
N SER A 175 -0.56 -8.64 -9.19
CA SER A 175 -0.46 -8.07 -7.85
C SER A 175 -1.28 -8.86 -6.83
N GLY A 176 -0.79 -8.93 -5.59
CA GLY A 176 -1.58 -9.37 -4.46
C GLY A 176 -2.63 -8.32 -4.06
N PHE A 177 -3.57 -8.70 -3.20
CA PHE A 177 -4.69 -7.85 -2.78
C PHE A 177 -4.26 -6.51 -2.18
N THR A 178 -3.27 -6.52 -1.29
CA THR A 178 -2.73 -5.28 -0.69
C THR A 178 -2.00 -4.45 -1.72
N THR A 179 -1.11 -5.05 -2.51
CA THR A 179 -0.38 -4.32 -3.56
C THR A 179 -1.34 -3.63 -4.53
N GLN A 180 -2.37 -4.34 -4.98
CA GLN A 180 -3.37 -3.80 -5.89
C GLN A 180 -4.09 -2.60 -5.25
N LEU A 181 -4.62 -2.77 -4.03
CA LEU A 181 -5.35 -1.70 -3.34
C LEU A 181 -4.46 -0.47 -3.07
N LEU A 182 -3.21 -0.66 -2.63
CA LEU A 182 -2.29 0.46 -2.38
C LEU A 182 -1.94 1.19 -3.68
N SER A 183 -1.66 0.45 -4.76
CA SER A 183 -1.35 1.02 -6.08
C SER A 183 -2.55 1.78 -6.66
N ASP A 184 -3.76 1.21 -6.56
CA ASP A 184 -5.02 1.86 -6.94
C ASP A 184 -5.31 3.10 -6.08
N ASN A 185 -4.62 3.29 -4.95
CA ASN A 185 -4.73 4.49 -4.12
C ASN A 185 -3.48 5.37 -4.17
N GLY A 186 -2.49 5.06 -5.01
CA GLY A 186 -1.40 5.97 -5.34
C GLY A 186 -0.14 5.81 -4.53
N ILE A 187 -0.07 4.71 -3.81
CA ILE A 187 1.12 4.32 -3.08
C ILE A 187 1.98 3.53 -4.06
N ILE A 188 3.24 3.94 -4.17
CA ILE A 188 4.23 3.43 -5.13
C ILE A 188 4.96 2.23 -4.54
#